data_AF-A0AA40K0M2-F1
#
_entry.id   AF-A0AA40K0M2-F1
#
_cell.length_a   1.000
_cell.length_b   1.000
_cell.length_c   1.000
_cell.angle_alpha   90.00
_cell.angle_beta   90.00
_cell.angle_gamma   90.00
#
_symmetry.space_group_name_H-M   'P 1'
#
loop_
_entity.id
_entity.type
_entity.pdbx_description
1 polymer ?
#
loop_
_entity_poly.entity_id
_entity_poly.type
_entity_poly.pdbx_seq_one_letter_code
_entity_poly.pdbx_strand_id
1 'polypeptide(L)'
;MAALLHVVLIAALAAAAPSSTNPHRIWDTSPGATASFSEYYPLGNGRLGILASCDPRTEQIRLNENSFWSGSLLSRVNPDGAATVAAMRQMVKEGRYAEAEDLGLMGYTGTPMSTRHFDKMGEYEGGADVPCSRGSSSRLISLDQLRLSFG
;
A
#
# COMPACT_ATOMS: atom_id res chain seq x y z
N MET A 1 -0.86 -43.64 50.84
CA MET A 1 0.60 -43.40 50.84
C MET A 1 1.20 -44.20 49.70
N ALA A 2 2.04 -43.55 48.88
CA ALA A 2 2.60 -44.01 47.60
C ALA A 2 1.55 -44.15 46.47
N ALA A 3 1.66 -43.53 45.30
CA ALA A 3 2.86 -43.15 44.56
C ALA A 3 2.66 -41.79 43.88
N LEU A 4 3.42 -40.80 44.33
CA LEU A 4 3.61 -39.50 43.70
C LEU A 4 5.12 -39.32 43.60
N LEU A 5 5.72 -39.63 42.45
CA LEU A 5 6.89 -38.94 41.89
C LEU A 5 7.43 -39.72 40.68
N HIS A 6 7.81 -38.98 39.63
CA HIS A 6 8.51 -39.38 38.40
C HIS A 6 7.62 -39.77 37.19
N VAL A 7 6.99 -38.77 36.56
CA VAL A 7 6.90 -38.74 35.10
C VAL A 7 7.32 -37.36 34.62
N VAL A 8 8.63 -37.24 34.41
CA VAL A 8 9.31 -36.57 33.29
C VAL A 8 8.65 -35.29 32.74
N LEU A 9 9.30 -34.18 33.09
CA LEU A 9 9.34 -32.94 32.32
C LEU A 9 9.76 -33.24 30.87
N ILE A 10 8.85 -33.10 29.91
CA ILE A 10 9.21 -32.73 28.54
C ILE A 10 8.44 -31.46 28.23
N ALA A 11 9.19 -30.36 28.21
CA ALA A 11 8.76 -29.14 27.57
C ALA A 11 8.40 -29.48 26.12
N ALA A 12 7.11 -29.45 25.78
CA ALA A 12 6.71 -29.24 24.41
C ALA A 12 7.04 -27.78 24.10
N LEU A 13 8.32 -27.53 23.81
CA LEU A 13 8.71 -26.46 22.93
C LEU A 13 7.89 -26.70 21.67
N ALA A 14 6.78 -25.97 21.52
CA ALA A 14 6.16 -25.83 20.23
C ALA A 14 7.28 -25.29 19.36
N ALA A 15 7.86 -26.17 18.54
CA ALA A 15 8.74 -25.76 17.49
C ALA A 15 7.88 -24.84 16.62
N ALA A 16 7.98 -23.53 16.86
CA ALA A 16 7.74 -22.56 15.82
C ALA A 16 8.65 -23.05 14.70
N ALA A 17 8.04 -23.68 13.68
CA ALA A 17 8.79 -24.15 12.54
C ALA A 17 9.62 -22.96 12.07
N PRO A 18 10.96 -23.06 12.05
CA PRO A 18 11.77 -21.98 11.56
C PRO A 18 11.46 -21.86 10.06
N SER A 19 10.57 -20.95 9.69
CA SER A 19 10.42 -20.46 8.32
C SER A 19 11.64 -19.56 8.01
N SER A 20 12.84 -20.13 8.06
CA SER A 20 14.09 -19.45 7.69
C SER A 20 14.72 -20.02 6.43
N THR A 21 14.05 -20.93 5.71
CA THR A 21 14.63 -21.56 4.51
C THR A 21 14.32 -20.85 3.19
N ASN A 22 13.45 -19.84 3.18
CA ASN A 22 13.17 -19.05 1.99
C ASN A 22 13.28 -17.54 2.30
N PRO A 23 14.32 -16.84 1.79
CA PRO A 23 14.56 -15.43 2.05
C PRO A 23 13.56 -14.48 1.35
N HIS A 24 12.70 -15.02 0.49
CA HIS A 24 11.74 -14.29 -0.33
C HIS A 24 10.31 -14.43 0.21
N ARG A 25 10.15 -14.29 1.53
CA ARG A 25 8.86 -14.38 2.22
C ARG A 25 8.68 -13.28 3.23
N ILE A 26 7.48 -12.73 3.28
CA ILE A 26 7.01 -11.83 4.35
C ILE A 26 5.90 -12.60 5.08
N TRP A 27 5.99 -12.66 6.40
CA TRP A 27 5.11 -13.51 7.21
C TRP A 27 4.85 -12.89 8.57
N ASP A 28 3.66 -13.17 9.11
CA ASP A 28 3.25 -12.75 10.44
C ASP A 28 2.59 -13.93 11.17
N THR A 29 2.76 -13.99 12.49
CA THR A 29 2.20 -15.04 13.37
C THR A 29 0.78 -14.74 13.86
N SER A 30 0.20 -13.61 13.43
CA SER A 30 -1.15 -13.20 13.78
C SER A 30 -1.99 -12.93 12.53
N PRO A 31 -3.32 -13.07 12.62
CA PRO A 31 -4.24 -12.54 11.61
C PRO A 31 -4.06 -11.04 11.39
N GLY A 32 -4.36 -10.54 10.19
CA GLY A 32 -4.31 -9.10 9.91
C GLY A 32 -5.47 -8.37 10.55
N ALA A 33 -5.19 -7.26 11.22
CA ALA A 33 -6.24 -6.35 11.64
C ALA A 33 -6.62 -5.44 10.47
N THR A 34 -7.91 -5.26 10.27
CA THR A 34 -8.45 -4.39 9.20
C THR A 34 -8.35 -2.90 9.54
N ALA A 35 -7.91 -2.58 10.77
CA ALA A 35 -7.82 -1.22 11.31
C ALA A 35 -6.68 -0.38 10.73
N SER A 36 -5.57 -0.99 10.29
CA SER A 36 -4.42 -0.27 9.72
C SER A 36 -4.07 -0.77 8.33
N PHE A 37 -3.80 0.16 7.41
CA PHE A 37 -3.32 -0.15 6.07
C PHE A 37 -1.99 -0.91 6.07
N SER A 38 -1.14 -0.68 7.08
CA SER A 38 0.19 -1.29 7.19
C SER A 38 0.16 -2.81 7.36
N GLU A 39 -0.99 -3.38 7.72
CA GLU A 39 -1.13 -4.81 7.97
C GLU A 39 -1.59 -5.61 6.74
N TYR A 40 -1.98 -4.93 5.66
CA TYR A 40 -2.43 -5.58 4.44
C TYR A 40 -1.23 -6.04 3.60
N TYR A 41 -1.36 -7.20 2.97
CA TYR A 41 -0.37 -7.69 2.02
C TYR A 41 -0.68 -7.22 0.60
N PRO A 42 0.24 -6.48 -0.04
CA PRO A 42 0.07 -6.04 -1.42
C PRO A 42 0.40 -7.17 -2.39
N LEU A 43 -0.49 -7.36 -3.36
CA LEU A 43 -0.25 -8.17 -4.55
C LEU A 43 -0.64 -7.38 -5.78
N GLY A 44 0.03 -7.62 -6.90
CA GLY A 44 -0.36 -7.00 -8.16
C GLY A 44 0.42 -7.54 -9.35
N ASN A 45 -0.08 -7.23 -10.54
CA ASN A 45 0.52 -7.63 -11.81
C ASN A 45 0.99 -6.42 -12.65
N GLY A 46 1.20 -5.27 -12.00
CA GLY A 46 1.55 -4.00 -12.63
C GLY A 46 0.34 -3.22 -13.17
N ARG A 47 -0.82 -3.85 -13.36
CA ARG A 47 -2.07 -3.17 -13.73
C ARG A 47 -3.10 -3.20 -12.61
N LEU A 48 -3.47 -4.40 -12.18
CA LEU A 48 -4.36 -4.63 -11.04
C LEU A 48 -3.52 -4.83 -9.79
N GLY A 49 -4.01 -4.27 -8.69
CA GLY A 49 -3.42 -4.42 -7.36
C GLY A 49 -4.49 -4.74 -6.32
N ILE A 50 -4.17 -5.63 -5.40
CA ILE A 50 -4.98 -5.90 -4.23
C ILE A 50 -4.16 -5.69 -2.96
N LEU A 51 -4.87 -5.32 -1.91
CA LEU A 51 -4.39 -5.36 -0.54
C LEU A 51 -5.31 -6.31 0.21
N ALA A 52 -4.76 -7.41 0.70
CA ALA A 52 -5.49 -8.44 1.43
C ALA A 52 -5.16 -8.35 2.93
N SER A 53 -6.17 -8.32 3.80
CA SER A 53 -5.96 -8.31 5.24
C SER A 53 -5.56 -9.69 5.77
N CYS A 54 -5.98 -10.77 5.10
CA CYS A 54 -5.83 -12.14 5.60
C CYS A 54 -6.35 -12.33 7.05
N ASP A 55 -7.57 -11.85 7.32
CA ASP A 55 -8.29 -12.16 8.57
C ASP A 55 -9.23 -13.35 8.32
N PRO A 56 -9.06 -14.48 9.03
CA PRO A 56 -9.86 -15.66 8.78
C PRO A 56 -11.33 -15.53 9.18
N ARG A 57 -11.72 -14.51 9.94
CA ARG A 57 -13.12 -14.24 10.30
C ARG A 57 -13.80 -13.30 9.32
N THR A 58 -13.07 -12.28 8.86
CA THR A 58 -13.60 -11.21 8.02
C THR A 58 -12.51 -10.72 7.08
N GLU A 59 -12.38 -11.34 5.91
CA GLU A 59 -11.41 -10.89 4.92
C GLU A 59 -11.84 -9.56 4.33
N GLN A 60 -10.91 -8.62 4.28
CA GLN A 60 -11.05 -7.38 3.52
C GLN A 60 -10.01 -7.34 2.41
N ILE A 61 -10.50 -7.18 1.17
CA ILE A 61 -9.67 -6.99 -0.02
C ILE A 61 -9.96 -5.62 -0.60
N ARG A 62 -8.94 -4.76 -0.64
CA ARG A 62 -9.02 -3.48 -1.35
C ARG A 62 -8.44 -3.64 -2.73
N LEU A 63 -9.16 -3.19 -3.74
CA LEU A 63 -8.83 -3.40 -5.15
C LEU A 63 -8.53 -2.07 -5.83
N ASN A 64 -7.44 -2.06 -6.59
CA ASN A 64 -6.97 -0.93 -7.38
C ASN A 64 -6.67 -1.36 -8.82
N GLU A 65 -6.79 -0.41 -9.74
CA GLU A 65 -6.41 -0.54 -11.14
C GLU A 65 -5.63 0.73 -11.54
N ASN A 66 -4.46 0.56 -12.16
CA ASN A 66 -3.48 1.64 -12.41
C ASN A 66 -4.06 2.85 -13.19
N SER A 67 -5.05 2.64 -14.05
CA SER A 67 -5.69 3.70 -14.84
C SER A 67 -6.94 4.31 -14.19
N PHE A 68 -7.30 3.88 -12.98
CA PHE A 68 -8.44 4.44 -12.24
C PHE A 68 -8.06 5.75 -11.55
N TRP A 69 -8.23 6.85 -12.28
CA TRP A 69 -7.96 8.21 -11.80
C TRP A 69 -9.23 9.07 -11.87
N SER A 70 -9.31 10.07 -11.00
CA SER A 70 -10.46 10.96 -10.98
C SER A 70 -10.55 11.87 -12.20
N GLY A 71 -11.78 12.13 -12.64
CA GLY A 71 -12.11 13.11 -13.67
C GLY A 71 -11.68 12.73 -15.10
N SER A 72 -11.84 13.69 -16.00
CA SER A 72 -11.53 13.55 -17.43
C SER A 72 -10.16 14.15 -17.77
N LEU A 73 -9.74 13.95 -19.03
CA LEU A 73 -8.61 14.63 -19.65
C LEU A 73 -8.68 16.13 -19.36
N LEU A 74 -7.57 16.68 -18.85
CA LEU A 74 -7.49 18.04 -18.39
C LEU A 74 -6.23 18.69 -18.98
N SER A 75 -6.42 19.68 -19.85
CA SER A 75 -5.32 20.56 -20.24
C SER A 75 -5.01 21.49 -19.08
N ARG A 76 -3.75 21.53 -18.67
CA ARG A 76 -3.26 22.40 -17.59
C ARG A 76 -2.32 23.49 -18.06
N VAL A 77 -2.29 23.74 -19.38
CA VAL A 77 -1.47 24.80 -19.95
C VAL A 77 -2.04 26.15 -19.51
N ASN A 78 -1.25 26.89 -18.74
CA ASN A 78 -1.62 28.23 -18.33
C ASN A 78 -1.45 29.17 -19.54
N PRO A 79 -2.53 29.85 -20.02
CA PRO A 79 -2.43 30.77 -21.15
C PRO A 79 -1.47 31.94 -20.90
N ASP A 80 -1.29 32.36 -19.64
CA ASP A 80 -0.42 33.48 -19.28
C ASP A 80 1.06 33.07 -19.19
N GLY A 81 1.35 31.76 -19.14
CA GLY A 81 2.67 31.23 -18.81
C GLY A 81 3.80 31.72 -19.72
N ALA A 82 3.52 31.92 -21.01
CA ALA A 82 4.53 32.39 -21.96
C ALA A 82 4.94 33.85 -21.70
N ALA A 83 3.98 34.72 -21.38
CA ALA A 83 4.26 36.12 -21.03
C ALA A 83 4.92 36.20 -19.64
N THR A 84 4.40 35.42 -18.69
CA THR A 84 4.91 35.37 -17.32
C THR A 84 6.38 34.94 -17.26
N VAL A 85 6.78 33.89 -17.98
CA VAL A 85 8.18 33.43 -17.94
C VAL A 85 9.16 34.45 -18.52
N ALA A 86 8.72 35.24 -19.51
CA ALA A 86 9.55 36.30 -20.09
C ALA A 86 9.81 37.42 -19.06
N ALA A 87 8.75 37.85 -18.35
CA ALA A 87 8.84 38.86 -17.30
C ALA A 87 9.67 38.38 -16.10
N MET A 88 9.46 37.14 -15.63
CA MET A 88 10.25 36.54 -14.55
C MET A 88 11.74 36.51 -14.89
N ARG A 89 12.11 36.09 -16.11
CA ARG A 89 13.53 36.06 -16.55
C ARG A 89 14.17 37.44 -16.50
N GLN A 90 13.42 38.49 -16.81
CA GLN A 90 13.91 39.86 -16.73
C GLN A 90 14.13 40.28 -15.27
N MET A 91 13.16 40.03 -14.40
CA MET A 91 13.27 40.31 -12.96
C MET A 91 14.46 39.58 -12.32
N VAL A 92 14.70 38.32 -12.70
CA VAL A 92 15.88 37.55 -12.23
C VAL A 92 17.19 38.20 -12.66
N LYS A 93 17.30 38.69 -13.90
CA LYS A 93 18.50 39.42 -14.37
C LYS A 93 18.72 40.73 -13.62
N GLU A 94 17.65 41.35 -13.17
CA GLU A 94 17.66 42.58 -12.35
C GLU A 94 17.93 42.30 -10.86
N GLY A 95 18.04 41.04 -10.45
CA GLY A 95 18.22 40.64 -9.04
C GLY A 95 16.94 40.66 -8.19
N ARG A 96 15.77 40.83 -8.82
CA ARG A 96 14.44 40.92 -8.17
C ARG A 96 13.81 39.54 -7.99
N TYR A 97 14.43 38.69 -7.16
CA TYR A 97 14.03 37.28 -7.04
C TYR A 97 12.65 37.07 -6.40
N ALA A 98 12.33 37.79 -5.33
CA ALA A 98 11.05 37.65 -4.63
C ALA A 98 9.85 38.03 -5.52
N GLU A 99 9.99 39.09 -6.31
CA GLU A 99 8.95 39.52 -7.27
C GLU A 99 8.81 38.53 -8.43
N ALA A 100 9.91 37.95 -8.89
CA ALA A 100 9.87 36.91 -9.91
C ALA A 100 9.18 35.63 -9.41
N GLU A 101 9.41 35.24 -8.15
CA GLU A 101 8.76 34.10 -7.53
C GLU A 101 7.25 34.31 -7.40
N ASP A 102 6.82 35.46 -6.86
CA ASP A 102 5.41 35.82 -6.69
C ASP A 102 4.67 35.81 -8.04
N LEU A 103 5.27 36.43 -9.06
CA LEU A 103 4.74 36.43 -10.41
C LEU A 103 4.66 35.01 -11.02
N GLY A 104 5.64 34.15 -10.71
CA GLY A 104 5.64 32.75 -11.14
C GLY A 104 4.51 31.93 -10.52
N LEU A 105 4.25 32.12 -9.22
CA LEU A 105 3.15 31.46 -8.54
C LEU A 105 1.79 31.84 -9.15
N MET A 106 1.62 33.11 -9.51
CA MET A 106 0.37 33.61 -10.07
C MET A 106 0.16 33.25 -11.54
N GLY A 107 1.17 33.42 -12.40
CA GLY A 107 1.00 33.36 -13.86
C GLY A 107 1.66 32.18 -14.56
N TYR A 108 2.49 31.39 -13.86
CA TYR A 108 3.23 30.28 -14.47
C TYR A 108 2.78 28.90 -13.98
N THR A 109 1.99 28.84 -12.90
CA THR A 109 1.43 27.59 -12.39
C THR A 109 0.35 27.04 -13.32
N GLY A 110 0.23 25.72 -13.43
CA GLY A 110 -0.77 25.10 -14.30
C GLY A 110 -2.19 25.36 -13.81
N THR A 111 -3.14 25.51 -14.73
CA THR A 111 -4.55 25.85 -14.43
C THR A 111 -5.48 24.66 -14.71
N PRO A 112 -6.27 24.17 -13.73
CA PRO A 112 -6.24 24.51 -12.31
C PRO A 112 -4.96 24.01 -11.65
N MET A 113 -4.64 24.52 -10.45
CA MET A 113 -3.44 24.09 -9.72
C MET A 113 -3.51 22.63 -9.22
N SER A 114 -4.71 22.06 -9.12
CA SER A 114 -4.91 20.66 -8.70
C SER A 114 -4.64 19.65 -9.82
N THR A 115 -4.00 18.54 -9.48
CA THR A 115 -3.90 17.35 -10.35
C THR A 115 -5.10 16.45 -10.16
N ARG A 116 -5.32 15.53 -11.11
CA ARG A 116 -6.16 14.36 -10.81
C ARG A 116 -5.48 13.52 -9.74
N HIS A 117 -6.30 12.86 -8.93
CA HIS A 117 -5.81 11.95 -7.91
C HIS A 117 -6.17 10.52 -8.30
N PHE A 118 -5.33 9.61 -7.85
CA PHE A 118 -5.55 8.18 -7.98
C PHE A 118 -6.63 7.75 -7.01
N ASP A 119 -7.61 6.99 -7.48
CA ASP A 119 -8.73 6.53 -6.66
C ASP A 119 -8.68 5.03 -6.44
N LYS A 120 -9.25 4.62 -5.30
CA LYS A 120 -9.51 3.21 -5.02
C LYS A 120 -10.67 2.73 -5.89
N MET A 121 -10.48 1.59 -6.56
CA MET A 121 -11.52 1.04 -7.43
C MET A 121 -12.65 0.40 -6.62
N GLY A 122 -12.34 -0.23 -5.49
CA GLY A 122 -13.36 -0.78 -4.61
C GLY A 122 -12.81 -1.58 -3.44
N GLU A 123 -13.74 -2.16 -2.67
CA GLU A 123 -13.46 -3.05 -1.56
C GLU A 123 -14.40 -4.25 -1.62
N TYR A 124 -13.88 -5.39 -1.21
CA TYR A 124 -14.63 -6.61 -1.00
C TYR A 124 -14.45 -7.03 0.46
N GLU A 125 -15.55 -7.41 1.10
CA GLU A 125 -15.57 -7.97 2.45
C GLU A 125 -16.30 -9.32 2.41
N GLY A 126 -15.69 -10.38 2.93
CA GLY A 126 -16.25 -11.73 2.91
C GLY A 126 -15.50 -12.72 3.80
N GLY A 127 -16.19 -13.72 4.33
CA GLY A 127 -15.67 -14.50 5.47
C GLY A 127 -15.17 -15.92 5.21
N ALA A 128 -15.39 -16.54 4.03
CA ALA A 128 -15.22 -18.01 3.93
C ALA A 128 -14.58 -18.57 2.63
N ASP A 129 -14.55 -17.82 1.53
CA ASP A 129 -14.09 -18.33 0.23
C ASP A 129 -12.77 -17.71 -0.26
N VAL A 130 -12.13 -16.90 0.59
CA VAL A 130 -10.83 -16.30 0.28
C VAL A 130 -9.69 -17.19 0.76
N PRO A 131 -8.53 -17.22 0.06
CA PRO A 131 -7.43 -18.11 0.38
C PRO A 131 -7.00 -18.05 1.86
N CYS A 132 -7.08 -16.88 2.51
CA CYS A 132 -6.63 -16.67 3.89
C CYS A 132 -7.55 -17.18 5.00
N SER A 133 -8.72 -17.75 4.69
CA SER A 133 -9.75 -18.08 5.68
C SER A 133 -9.65 -19.47 6.32
N ARG A 134 -8.69 -20.32 5.92
CA ARG A 134 -8.65 -21.75 6.34
C ARG A 134 -7.91 -22.03 7.65
N GLY A 135 -8.22 -21.30 8.70
CA GLY A 135 -7.95 -21.72 10.09
C GLY A 135 -6.50 -21.66 10.58
N SER A 136 -5.60 -20.99 9.86
CA SER A 136 -4.25 -20.73 10.35
C SER A 136 -4.18 -19.43 11.16
N SER A 137 -3.38 -19.44 12.24
CA SER A 137 -3.03 -18.23 12.98
C SER A 137 -1.97 -17.38 12.28
N SER A 138 -1.33 -17.90 11.23
CA SER A 138 -0.23 -17.25 10.53
C SER A 138 -0.60 -16.90 9.08
N ARG A 139 -0.04 -15.79 8.58
CA ARG A 139 -0.21 -15.33 7.21
C ARG A 139 1.15 -15.18 6.54
N LEU A 140 1.23 -15.48 5.24
CA LEU A 140 2.47 -15.40 4.48
C LEU A 140 2.22 -15.01 3.02
N ILE A 141 3.08 -14.14 2.50
CA ILE A 141 3.24 -13.88 1.06
C ILE A 141 4.60 -14.40 0.61
N SER A 142 4.60 -15.25 -0.41
CA SER A 142 5.82 -15.68 -1.10
C SER A 142 6.08 -14.76 -2.30
N LEU A 143 7.25 -14.13 -2.32
CA LEU A 143 7.66 -13.24 -3.41
C LEU A 143 8.08 -14.02 -4.66
N ASP A 144 8.56 -15.26 -4.51
CA ASP A 144 8.90 -16.15 -5.65
C ASP A 144 7.67 -16.53 -6.48
N GLN A 145 6.55 -16.75 -5.80
CA GLN A 145 5.32 -17.24 -6.42
C GLN A 145 4.28 -16.13 -6.61
N LEU A 146 4.47 -14.96 -6.00
CA LEU A 146 3.49 -13.88 -5.87
C LEU A 146 2.13 -14.42 -5.41
N ARG A 147 2.18 -15.34 -4.45
CA ARG A 147 1.01 -16.04 -3.91
C ARG A 147 0.96 -15.85 -2.40
N LEU A 148 -0.27 -15.69 -1.92
CA LEU A 148 -0.59 -15.83 -0.51
C LEU A 148 -0.70 -17.32 -0.19
N SER A 149 -0.04 -17.73 0.89
CA SER A 149 -0.02 -19.11 1.35
C SER A 149 -0.17 -19.16 2.87
N PHE A 150 -0.65 -20.30 3.36
CA PHE A 150 -1.07 -20.48 4.76
C PHE A 150 -0.37 -21.72 5.33
N GLY A 151 0.03 -21.64 6.60
CA GLY A 151 0.78 -22.69 7.30
C GLY A 151 0.24 -22.97 8.69
#